data_AF-A0A537C9H2-F1
#
_entry.id   AF-A0A537C9H2-F1
#
_cell.length_a   1.000
_cell.length_b   1.000
_cell.length_c   1.000
_cell.angle_alpha   90.00
_cell.angle_beta   90.00
_cell.angle_gamma   90.00
#
_symmetry.space_group_name_H-M   'P 1'
#
loop_
_entity.id
_entity.type
_entity.pdbx_description
1 polymer ?
#
loop_
_entity_poly.entity_id
_entity_poly.type
_entity_poly.pdbx_seq_one_letter_code
_entity_poly.pdbx_strand_id
1 'polypeptide(L)'
;MTRNEDTDLKAPIRDPPTLRDFYAFEDHVKAARARRGLPVPPEWYEFPAFYYSNPHVIYGPDENVPYPAYTKNLDYELEIACVIGRGGIDI
;
A
#
# COMPACT_ATOMS: atom_id res chain seq x y z
N MET A 1 18.24 -12.78 21.63
CA MET A 1 16.89 -12.17 21.67
C MET A 1 17.11 -10.67 21.65
N THR A 2 16.79 -10.00 20.56
CA THR A 2 17.23 -8.61 20.28
C THR A 2 16.40 -7.58 21.05
N ARG A 3 17.08 -6.90 21.99
CA ARG A 3 17.03 -5.51 22.53
C ARG A 3 15.95 -4.48 22.08
N ASN A 4 14.76 -4.84 21.62
CA ASN A 4 13.80 -3.85 21.10
C ASN A 4 12.67 -3.48 22.08
N GLU A 5 12.66 -4.01 23.31
CA GLU A 5 11.54 -3.82 24.25
C GLU A 5 11.39 -2.37 24.74
N ASP A 6 12.44 -1.54 24.63
CA ASP A 6 12.46 -0.13 25.05
C ASP A 6 12.59 0.86 23.87
N THR A 7 12.31 0.44 22.64
CA THR A 7 12.53 1.29 21.44
C THR A 7 11.31 1.35 20.53
N ASP A 8 10.93 2.58 20.15
CA ASP A 8 9.88 2.81 19.15
C ASP A 8 10.39 2.57 17.73
N LEU A 9 9.77 1.62 17.04
CA LEU A 9 10.00 1.42 15.61
C LEU A 9 9.29 2.50 14.80
N LYS A 10 10.00 3.05 13.79
CA LYS A 10 9.46 4.02 12.83
C LYS A 10 9.28 3.38 11.47
N ALA A 11 8.62 4.10 10.57
CA ALA A 11 8.58 3.72 9.16
C ALA A 11 10.01 3.46 8.63
N PRO A 12 10.22 2.40 7.83
CA PRO A 12 11.55 2.00 7.38
C PRO A 12 12.23 3.06 6.51
N ILE A 13 11.44 3.88 5.82
CA ILE A 13 11.88 5.10 5.14
C ILE A 13 11.02 6.24 5.66
N ARG A 14 11.65 7.21 6.33
CA ARG A 14 10.94 8.31 6.99
C ARG A 14 10.29 9.30 6.03
N ASP A 15 10.92 9.57 4.90
CA ASP A 15 10.43 10.51 3.89
C ASP A 15 10.76 9.98 2.48
N PRO A 16 10.00 8.98 1.99
CA PRO A 16 10.25 8.43 0.67
C PRO A 16 9.89 9.46 -0.41
N PRO A 17 10.68 9.56 -1.49
CA PRO A 17 10.38 10.50 -2.58
C PRO A 17 9.16 10.08 -3.41
N THR A 18 8.77 8.81 -3.35
CA THR A 18 7.62 8.25 -4.08
C THR A 18 7.12 6.99 -3.39
N LEU A 19 5.81 6.75 -3.51
CA LEU A 19 5.15 5.51 -3.11
C LEU A 19 4.18 5.12 -4.25
N ARG A 20 4.35 3.91 -4.78
CA ARG A 20 3.51 3.35 -5.85
C ARG A 20 2.78 2.15 -5.30
N ASP A 21 1.46 2.26 -5.20
CA ASP A 21 0.59 1.19 -4.70
C ASP A 21 -0.01 0.43 -5.87
N PHE A 22 0.25 -0.88 -5.91
CA PHE A 22 -0.08 -1.77 -7.01
C PHE A 22 -1.33 -2.59 -6.69
N TYR A 23 -2.22 -2.65 -7.67
CA TYR A 23 -3.40 -3.47 -7.62
C TYR A 23 -3.13 -4.91 -8.09
N ALA A 24 -2.19 -5.61 -7.43
CA ALA A 24 -1.55 -6.80 -7.98
C ALA A 24 -2.22 -8.15 -7.64
N PHE A 25 -3.14 -8.20 -6.67
CA PHE A 25 -3.71 -9.46 -6.19
C PHE A 25 -5.06 -9.78 -6.84
N GLU A 26 -5.07 -10.76 -7.75
CA GLU A 26 -6.24 -11.09 -8.59
C GLU A 26 -7.50 -11.40 -7.77
N ASP A 27 -7.38 -12.16 -6.68
CA ASP A 27 -8.53 -12.54 -5.85
C ASP A 27 -9.18 -11.32 -5.17
N HIS A 28 -8.35 -10.37 -4.70
CA HIS A 28 -8.83 -9.10 -4.19
C HIS A 28 -9.60 -8.34 -5.29
N VAL A 29 -9.05 -8.29 -6.52
CA VAL A 29 -9.70 -7.62 -7.66
C VAL A 29 -11.04 -8.25 -8.00
N LYS A 30 -11.07 -9.59 -8.16
CA LYS A 30 -12.29 -10.36 -8.44
C LYS A 30 -13.37 -10.10 -7.38
N ALA A 31 -13.00 -10.16 -6.10
CA ALA A 31 -13.94 -9.94 -5.00
C ALA A 31 -14.49 -8.50 -4.96
N ALA A 32 -13.63 -7.49 -5.16
CA ALA A 32 -14.05 -6.08 -5.22
C ALA A 32 -14.98 -5.80 -6.42
N ARG A 33 -14.68 -6.38 -7.59
CA ARG A 33 -15.46 -6.24 -8.82
C ARG A 33 -16.80 -6.98 -8.77
N ALA A 34 -16.82 -8.20 -8.23
CA ALA A 34 -18.03 -9.00 -8.06
C ALA A 34 -19.09 -8.29 -7.20
N ARG A 35 -18.67 -7.58 -6.15
CA ARG A 35 -19.56 -6.73 -5.32
C ARG A 35 -20.29 -5.64 -6.10
N ARG A 36 -19.78 -5.27 -7.29
CA ARG A 36 -20.36 -4.28 -8.19
C ARG A 36 -21.00 -4.91 -9.44
N GLY A 37 -21.02 -6.24 -9.54
CA GLY A 37 -21.51 -6.95 -10.74
C GLY A 37 -20.62 -6.74 -11.98
N LEU A 38 -19.35 -6.41 -11.78
CA LEU A 38 -18.42 -6.12 -12.86
C LEU A 38 -17.40 -7.27 -13.03
N PRO A 39 -16.91 -7.52 -14.26
CA PRO A 39 -15.76 -8.38 -14.46
C PRO A 39 -14.45 -7.63 -14.11
N VAL A 40 -13.36 -8.41 -14.03
CA VAL A 40 -12.00 -7.86 -14.06
C VAL A 40 -11.75 -7.29 -15.47
N PRO A 41 -11.19 -6.07 -15.64
CA PRO A 41 -10.86 -5.55 -16.95
C PRO A 41 -9.78 -6.41 -17.61
N PRO A 42 -9.85 -6.68 -18.91
CA PRO A 42 -8.78 -7.37 -19.62
C PRO A 42 -7.41 -6.68 -19.45
N GLU A 43 -7.39 -5.34 -19.43
CA GLU A 43 -6.17 -4.53 -19.31
C GLU A 43 -5.40 -4.76 -18.00
N TRP A 44 -6.08 -5.23 -16.95
CA TRP A 44 -5.43 -5.59 -15.68
C TRP A 44 -4.41 -6.71 -15.85
N TYR A 45 -4.63 -7.61 -16.83
CA TYR A 45 -3.71 -8.69 -17.16
C TYR A 45 -2.58 -8.26 -18.12
N GLU A 46 -2.68 -7.07 -18.72
CA GLU A 46 -1.73 -6.58 -19.72
C GLU A 46 -0.62 -5.71 -19.11
N PHE A 47 -0.93 -4.93 -18.06
CA PHE A 47 0.04 -4.10 -17.38
C PHE A 47 -0.26 -3.98 -15.88
N PRO A 48 0.76 -3.74 -15.05
CA PRO A 48 0.57 -3.64 -13.61
C PRO A 48 -0.10 -2.30 -13.27
N ALA A 49 -1.40 -2.34 -12.99
CA ALA A 49 -2.15 -1.18 -12.56
C ALA A 49 -1.65 -0.70 -11.18
N PHE A 50 -1.30 0.59 -11.08
CA PHE A 50 -0.88 1.22 -9.83
C PHE A 50 -1.30 2.69 -9.80
N TYR A 51 -1.23 3.29 -8.63
CA TYR A 51 -1.37 4.73 -8.46
C TYR A 51 -0.26 5.29 -7.57
N TYR A 52 -0.01 6.60 -7.69
CA TYR A 52 0.89 7.30 -6.77
C TYR A 52 0.14 7.62 -5.48
N SER A 53 0.61 7.05 -4.38
CA SER A 53 0.12 7.35 -3.04
C SER A 53 0.81 8.58 -2.48
N ASN A 54 0.27 9.15 -1.39
CA ASN A 54 0.92 10.25 -0.69
C ASN A 54 2.10 9.72 0.14
N PRO A 55 3.37 9.98 -0.25
CA PRO A 55 4.52 9.41 0.45
C PRO A 55 4.78 10.08 1.81
N HIS A 56 4.17 11.23 2.10
CA HIS A 56 4.36 11.98 3.35
C HIS A 56 3.40 11.57 4.46
N VAL A 57 2.53 10.58 4.22
CA VAL A 57 1.54 10.09 5.19
C VAL A 57 1.79 8.60 5.43
N ILE A 58 2.92 8.31 6.07
CA ILE A 58 3.33 6.95 6.44
C ILE A 58 3.48 6.90 7.96
N TYR A 59 2.79 5.95 8.57
CA TYR A 59 2.81 5.72 10.01
C TYR A 59 3.66 4.49 10.34
N GLY A 60 4.40 4.57 11.45
CA GLY A 60 5.10 3.41 12.01
C GLY A 60 4.13 2.32 12.48
N PRO A 61 4.63 1.10 12.76
CA PRO A 61 3.80 -0.05 13.12
C PRO A 61 2.91 0.17 14.35
N ASP A 62 3.38 0.95 15.31
CA ASP A 62 2.69 1.23 16.59
C ASP A 62 2.16 2.68 16.67
N GLU A 63 2.21 3.44 15.58
CA GLU A 63 1.73 4.82 15.55
C GLU A 63 0.21 4.89 15.29
N ASN A 64 -0.45 5.86 15.91
CA ASN A 64 -1.88 6.07 15.72
C ASN A 64 -2.18 6.64 14.33
N VAL A 65 -3.00 5.93 13.55
CA VAL A 65 -3.55 6.43 12.28
C VAL A 65 -4.81 7.27 12.56
N PRO A 66 -4.84 8.57 12.19
CA PRO A 66 -6.00 9.42 12.44
C PRO A 66 -7.24 8.93 11.68
N TYR A 67 -8.34 8.74 12.41
CA TYR A 67 -9.61 8.38 11.80
C TYR A 67 -10.21 9.58 11.03
N PRO A 68 -10.49 9.49 9.73
CA PRO A 68 -11.01 10.62 8.96
C PRO A 68 -12.45 10.97 9.35
N ALA A 69 -12.71 12.22 9.74
CA ALA A 69 -14.01 12.66 10.25
C ALA A 69 -15.18 12.57 9.25
N TYR A 70 -14.88 12.47 7.95
CA TYR A 70 -15.89 12.48 6.88
C TYR A 70 -16.48 11.10 6.54
N THR A 71 -15.96 10.00 7.11
CA THR A 71 -16.41 8.64 6.75
C THR A 71 -16.78 7.80 7.98
N LYS A 72 -17.68 6.83 7.82
CA LYS A 72 -17.92 5.76 8.79
C LYS A 72 -17.39 4.40 8.33
N ASN A 73 -16.81 4.36 7.12
CA ASN A 73 -16.33 3.16 6.46
C ASN A 73 -14.82 3.25 6.30
N LEU A 74 -14.09 3.18 7.41
CA LEU A 74 -12.64 2.99 7.36
C LEU A 74 -12.35 1.51 7.12
N ASP A 75 -11.45 1.22 6.20
CA ASP A 75 -11.03 -0.14 5.85
C ASP A 75 -9.49 -0.23 5.88
N TYR A 76 -8.97 -1.45 5.84
CA TYR A 76 -7.54 -1.72 5.74
C TYR A 76 -7.25 -2.61 4.53
N GLU A 77 -6.07 -2.42 3.94
CA GLU A 77 -5.54 -3.30 2.90
C GLU A 77 -4.28 -3.98 3.44
N LEU A 78 -4.19 -5.30 3.29
CA LEU A 78 -2.99 -6.05 3.61
C LEU A 78 -2.13 -6.13 2.35
N GLU A 79 -0.93 -5.56 2.43
CA GLU A 79 -0.02 -5.43 1.30
C GLU A 79 1.39 -5.91 1.64
N ILE A 80 2.20 -6.05 0.59
CA ILE A 80 3.65 -6.21 0.68
C ILE A 80 4.32 -5.10 -0.14
N ALA A 81 5.40 -4.54 0.39
CA ALA A 81 6.12 -3.47 -0.27
C ALA A 81 7.58 -3.86 -0.55
N CYS A 82 8.09 -3.37 -1.68
CA CYS A 82 9.49 -3.47 -2.05
C CYS A 82 10.16 -2.10 -1.89
N VAL A 83 11.28 -2.05 -1.17
CA VAL A 83 12.13 -0.86 -1.09
C VAL A 83 13.18 -0.90 -2.20
N ILE A 84 13.16 0.10 -3.08
CA ILE A 84 14.11 0.19 -4.19
C ILE A 84 15.41 0.85 -3.70
N GLY A 85 16.46 0.06 -3.55
CA GLY A 85 17.77 0.53 -3.07
C GLY A 85 18.70 1.09 -4.15
N ARG A 86 18.45 0.81 -5.43
CA ARG A 86 19.24 1.31 -6.57
C ARG A 86 18.31 1.69 -7.71
N GLY A 87 18.47 2.90 -8.24
CA GLY A 87 17.73 3.36 -9.41
C GLY A 87 18.21 2.73 -10.72
N GLY A 88 17.42 2.91 -11.77
CA GLY A 88 17.76 2.56 -13.14
C GLY A 88 16.64 2.97 -14.10
N ILE A 89 16.83 2.64 -15.37
CA ILE A 89 15.90 2.91 -16.47
C ILE A 89 15.73 1.61 -17.25
N ASP A 90 14.50 1.28 -17.63
CA ASP A 90 14.14 0.05 -18.36
C ASP A 90 14.69 -1.24 -17.74
N ILE A 91 14.38 -1.44 -16.45
CA ILE A 91 14.73 -2.62 -15.64
C ILE A 91 13.68 -3.73 -15.81
#